data_AF-A0A239HRY5-F1
#
_entry.id   AF-A0A239HRY5-F1
#
_cell.length_a   1.000
_cell.length_b   1.000
_cell.length_c   1.000
_cell.angle_alpha   90.00
_cell.angle_beta   90.00
_cell.angle_gamma   90.00
#
_symmetry.space_group_name_H-M   'P 1'
#
loop_
_entity.id
_entity.type
_entity.pdbx_description
1 polymer ?
#
loop_
_entity_poly.entity_id
_entity_poly.type
_entity_poly.pdbx_seq_one_letter_code
_entity_poly.pdbx_strand_id
1 'polypeptide(L)'
;MLWRKGRRSDNVVDARDDSGGGIGGGGMRIGGRGLSLGGVAIVVVVGLLMGQDPMQILGSLLGQMDTGQAPARPQVQGRPATGADPQVDFVRAVLGDTEDTWGQIFAHGNAQYEQPKLILFNGGVNSACGFASSAVGPFYCPGDHRVYLDLGFFREMEQRFAAAGDFARAYVIAHEVGHHVQNLLGISAKVEAARRRGAPMEGANGLSVRLELQADCFAGVWANKAQQRLQWLEPGDIESALNAANAIGDDRLQKQSRGTVVPDSFTHGTSAQRMRWFKLGFDSGSPGKCDTFKAQAL
;
A
#
# COMPACT_ATOMS: atom_id res chain seq x y z
N MET A 1 9.64 -13.81 12.81
CA MET A 1 8.59 -13.06 13.53
C MET A 1 7.58 -14.01 14.16
N LEU A 2 7.38 -13.91 15.48
CA LEU A 2 6.41 -14.66 16.27
C LEU A 2 5.00 -14.07 16.20
N TRP A 3 4.48 -13.87 14.98
CA TRP A 3 3.22 -13.16 14.71
C TRP A 3 1.99 -13.75 15.41
N ARG A 4 2.02 -15.04 15.76
CA ARG A 4 0.94 -15.71 16.51
C ARG A 4 0.67 -15.10 17.89
N LYS A 5 1.60 -14.31 18.44
CA LYS A 5 1.40 -13.54 19.68
C LYS A 5 0.40 -12.38 19.53
N GLY A 6 0.17 -11.88 18.32
CA GLY A 6 -0.72 -10.75 18.06
C GLY A 6 -2.20 -11.11 18.18
N ARG A 7 -3.03 -10.15 18.62
CA ARG A 7 -4.50 -10.29 18.59
C ARG A 7 -4.97 -10.37 17.14
N ARG A 8 -6.03 -11.13 16.88
CA ARG A 8 -6.66 -11.21 15.55
C ARG A 8 -7.65 -10.09 15.40
N SER A 9 -7.52 -9.30 14.35
CA SER A 9 -8.51 -8.30 13.96
C SER A 9 -9.79 -8.97 13.46
N ASP A 10 -10.91 -8.33 13.75
CA ASP A 10 -12.24 -8.64 13.18
C ASP A 10 -12.59 -7.73 11.99
N ASN A 11 -11.69 -6.81 11.62
CA ASN A 11 -11.85 -5.86 10.50
C ASN A 11 -11.29 -6.38 9.18
N VAL A 12 -10.91 -7.66 9.10
CA VAL A 12 -10.51 -8.29 7.83
C VAL A 12 -11.73 -8.88 7.14
N VAL A 13 -11.97 -8.45 5.91
CA VAL A 13 -13.03 -8.94 5.02
C VAL A 13 -12.38 -9.75 3.91
N ASP A 14 -12.77 -11.02 3.80
CA ASP A 14 -12.36 -11.90 2.72
C ASP A 14 -13.34 -11.80 1.55
N ALA A 15 -12.91 -11.11 0.49
CA ALA A 15 -13.65 -10.92 -0.75
C ALA A 15 -12.97 -11.60 -1.94
N ARG A 16 -12.05 -12.55 -1.68
CA ARG A 16 -11.34 -13.30 -2.74
C ARG A 16 -12.30 -14.12 -3.63
N ASP A 17 -13.42 -14.56 -3.05
CA ASP A 17 -14.47 -15.30 -3.76
C ASP A 17 -15.43 -14.38 -4.55
N ASP A 18 -15.58 -13.11 -4.15
CA ASP A 18 -16.42 -12.11 -4.83
C ASP A 18 -15.78 -11.65 -6.15
N SER A 19 -14.44 -11.71 -6.24
CA SER A 19 -13.67 -11.47 -7.46
C SER A 19 -13.85 -12.56 -8.54
N GLY A 20 -14.63 -13.61 -8.27
CA GLY A 20 -15.00 -14.67 -9.21
C GLY A 20 -16.16 -14.33 -10.16
N GLY A 21 -16.62 -13.08 -10.19
CA GLY A 21 -17.56 -12.56 -11.19
C GLY A 21 -16.91 -12.43 -12.57
N GLY A 22 -16.56 -13.58 -13.15
CA GLY A 22 -16.05 -13.69 -14.50
C GLY A 22 -17.01 -13.04 -15.49
N ILE A 23 -16.47 -12.07 -16.23
CA ILE A 23 -16.92 -11.72 -17.57
C ILE A 23 -17.18 -13.05 -18.29
N GLY A 24 -18.44 -13.28 -18.65
CA GLY A 24 -18.88 -14.45 -19.39
C GLY A 24 -18.02 -14.67 -20.63
N GLY A 25 -17.80 -15.94 -20.96
CA GLY A 25 -16.99 -16.41 -22.07
C GLY A 25 -17.21 -15.60 -23.35
N GLY A 26 -16.15 -14.93 -23.78
CA GLY A 26 -16.12 -14.14 -24.99
C GLY A 26 -14.69 -13.68 -25.24
N GLY A 27 -13.84 -14.60 -25.67
CA GLY A 27 -12.45 -14.30 -25.96
C GLY A 27 -12.34 -13.20 -27.03
N MET A 28 -11.78 -12.05 -26.65
CA MET A 28 -11.28 -11.08 -27.61
C MET A 28 -9.77 -11.24 -27.70
N ARG A 29 -9.34 -12.03 -28.69
CA ARG A 29 -7.95 -12.06 -29.15
C ARG A 29 -7.65 -10.71 -29.80
N ILE A 30 -7.02 -9.80 -29.07
CA ILE A 30 -6.37 -8.63 -29.69
C ILE A 30 -4.95 -9.06 -30.05
N GLY A 31 -4.76 -9.36 -31.34
CA GLY A 31 -3.47 -9.61 -31.93
C GLY A 31 -2.68 -8.32 -32.15
N GLY A 32 -1.35 -8.46 -32.18
CA GLY A 32 -0.48 -7.52 -32.87
C GLY A 32 0.42 -6.66 -31.98
N ARG A 33 1.66 -7.15 -31.81
CA ARG A 33 2.88 -6.46 -31.35
C ARG A 33 2.90 -6.02 -29.88
N GLY A 34 3.67 -6.78 -29.12
CA GLY A 34 3.82 -6.65 -27.68
C GLY A 34 4.39 -5.31 -27.24
N LEU A 35 3.66 -4.69 -26.33
CA LEU A 35 4.24 -3.91 -25.24
C LEU A 35 4.23 -4.83 -24.02
N SER A 36 5.39 -5.05 -23.41
CA SER A 36 5.50 -5.86 -22.21
C SER A 36 4.67 -5.26 -21.06
N LEU A 37 4.00 -6.12 -20.31
CA LEU A 37 3.10 -5.78 -19.18
C LEU A 37 3.76 -4.87 -18.12
N GLY A 38 5.09 -4.79 -18.08
CA GLY A 38 5.83 -3.90 -17.18
C GLY A 38 5.81 -2.41 -17.56
N GLY A 39 5.51 -2.06 -18.82
CA GLY A 39 5.47 -0.66 -19.27
C GLY A 39 4.13 0.03 -19.02
N VAL A 40 3.03 -0.72 -19.16
CA VAL A 40 1.65 -0.20 -19.02
C VAL A 40 1.24 -0.05 -17.55
N ALA A 41 1.75 -0.92 -16.66
CA ALA A 41 1.49 -0.87 -15.22
C ALA A 41 1.94 0.45 -14.57
N ILE A 42 3.06 1.03 -15.04
CA ILE A 42 3.58 2.31 -14.53
C ILE A 42 2.69 3.48 -14.97
N VAL A 43 2.12 3.44 -16.18
CA VAL A 43 1.26 4.51 -16.71
C VAL A 43 -0.08 4.58 -15.97
N VAL A 44 -0.62 3.44 -15.55
CA VAL A 44 -1.89 3.37 -14.79
C VAL A 44 -1.69 3.78 -13.33
N VAL A 45 -0.56 3.43 -12.71
CA VAL A 45 -0.18 3.88 -11.35
C VAL A 45 0.03 5.39 -11.31
N VAL A 46 0.67 5.98 -12.32
CA VAL A 46 0.80 7.44 -12.46
C VAL A 46 -0.59 8.08 -12.64
N GLY A 47 -1.49 7.49 -13.41
CA GLY A 47 -2.86 7.99 -13.59
C GLY A 47 -3.74 7.96 -12.34
N LEU A 48 -3.66 6.89 -11.56
CA LEU A 48 -4.48 6.66 -10.35
C LEU A 48 -4.05 7.53 -9.17
N LEU A 49 -2.74 7.75 -8.98
CA LEU A 49 -2.22 8.73 -8.02
C LEU A 49 -2.39 10.18 -8.52
N MET A 50 -2.68 10.35 -9.81
CA MET A 50 -3.01 11.63 -10.43
C MET A 50 -4.52 11.99 -10.41
N GLY A 51 -5.38 11.25 -9.70
CA GLY A 51 -6.82 11.59 -9.62
C GLY A 51 -7.50 11.77 -10.99
N GLN A 52 -6.90 11.20 -12.03
CA GLN A 52 -7.46 11.10 -13.37
C GLN A 52 -8.31 9.84 -13.38
N ASP A 53 -9.49 9.92 -13.96
CA ASP A 53 -10.38 8.78 -14.07
C ASP A 53 -9.70 7.70 -14.95
N PRO A 54 -9.49 6.47 -14.47
CA PRO A 54 -8.88 5.39 -15.24
C PRO A 54 -9.61 5.14 -16.56
N MET A 55 -10.92 5.41 -16.60
CA MET A 55 -11.72 5.33 -17.82
C MET A 55 -11.39 6.41 -18.85
N GLN A 56 -10.88 7.57 -18.44
CA GLN A 56 -10.42 8.62 -19.37
C GLN A 56 -9.03 8.32 -19.94
N ILE A 57 -8.14 7.74 -19.13
CA ILE A 57 -6.82 7.28 -19.61
C ILE A 57 -6.99 6.08 -20.55
N LEU A 58 -7.88 5.15 -20.20
CA LEU A 58 -8.20 4.00 -21.04
C LEU A 58 -8.99 4.42 -22.30
N GLY A 59 -9.92 5.37 -22.19
CA GLY A 59 -10.68 5.93 -23.32
C GLY A 59 -9.86 6.83 -24.26
N SER A 60 -8.81 7.47 -23.77
CA SER A 60 -7.85 8.20 -24.62
C SER A 60 -6.85 7.26 -25.32
N LEU A 61 -6.55 6.10 -24.74
CA LEU A 61 -5.72 5.05 -25.35
C LEU A 61 -6.48 4.12 -26.30
N LEU A 62 -7.80 3.92 -26.11
CA LEU A 62 -8.63 3.00 -26.91
C LEU A 62 -9.61 3.70 -27.87
N GLY A 63 -9.66 5.03 -27.87
CA GLY A 63 -10.64 5.78 -28.65
C GLY A 63 -12.04 5.76 -28.01
N GLN A 64 -12.76 6.86 -28.18
CA GLN A 64 -14.10 7.15 -27.62
C GLN A 64 -15.03 5.93 -27.56
N MET A 65 -15.48 5.59 -26.35
CA MET A 65 -16.68 4.80 -26.14
C MET A 65 -17.69 5.64 -25.36
N ASP A 66 -18.90 5.66 -25.91
CA ASP A 66 -20.04 6.51 -25.58
C ASP A 66 -20.55 6.36 -24.14
N THR A 67 -21.03 7.47 -23.57
CA THR A 67 -21.46 7.62 -22.18
C THR A 67 -22.85 7.05 -21.95
N GLY A 68 -22.94 5.85 -21.40
CA GLY A 68 -24.15 5.27 -20.83
C GLY A 68 -24.10 5.21 -19.30
N GLN A 69 -25.04 5.90 -18.65
CA GLN A 69 -25.50 5.82 -17.25
C GLN A 69 -24.64 4.99 -16.26
N ALA A 70 -23.97 5.69 -15.33
CA ALA A 70 -23.17 5.07 -14.27
C ALA A 70 -24.02 4.14 -13.39
N PRO A 71 -23.76 2.81 -13.36
CA PRO A 71 -24.37 1.93 -12.38
C PRO A 71 -23.86 2.30 -10.98
N ALA A 72 -24.70 2.12 -9.96
CA ALA A 72 -24.26 2.21 -8.57
C ALA A 72 -23.03 1.32 -8.35
N ARG A 73 -21.92 1.90 -7.87
CA ARG A 73 -20.67 1.18 -7.63
C ARG A 73 -20.94 0.01 -6.67
N PRO A 74 -20.73 -1.25 -7.07
CA PRO A 74 -20.87 -2.37 -6.15
C PRO A 74 -19.90 -2.17 -4.99
N GLN A 75 -20.42 -2.01 -3.77
CA GLN A 75 -19.57 -2.10 -2.59
C GLN A 75 -19.15 -3.57 -2.46
N VAL A 76 -17.84 -3.82 -2.32
CA VAL A 76 -17.33 -5.14 -1.96
C VAL A 76 -17.95 -5.51 -0.61
N GLN A 77 -18.83 -6.52 -0.62
CA GLN A 77 -19.53 -6.98 0.58
C GLN A 77 -18.67 -8.01 1.32
N GLY A 78 -18.06 -8.97 0.62
CA GLY A 78 -17.19 -10.00 1.19
C GLY A 78 -17.79 -10.73 2.39
N ARG A 79 -17.01 -11.62 3.00
CA ARG A 79 -17.36 -12.23 4.29
C ARG A 79 -16.31 -11.86 5.34
N PRO A 80 -16.67 -11.78 6.63
CA PRO A 80 -15.68 -11.69 7.69
C PRO A 80 -14.65 -12.82 7.54
N ALA A 81 -13.37 -12.46 7.59
CA ALA A 81 -12.30 -13.42 7.38
C ALA A 81 -12.20 -14.40 8.55
N THR A 82 -12.09 -15.70 8.24
CA THR A 82 -11.94 -16.76 9.26
C THR A 82 -10.48 -17.20 9.37
N GLY A 83 -10.08 -17.74 10.52
CA GLY A 83 -8.69 -18.14 10.79
C GLY A 83 -8.28 -19.50 10.22
N ALA A 84 -9.07 -20.08 9.31
CA ALA A 84 -8.78 -21.41 8.75
C ALA A 84 -7.60 -21.39 7.77
N ASP A 85 -7.43 -20.30 7.03
CA ASP A 85 -6.30 -20.07 6.13
C ASP A 85 -5.14 -19.41 6.92
N PRO A 86 -3.94 -20.02 7.01
CA PRO A 86 -2.81 -19.46 7.75
C PRO A 86 -2.36 -18.08 7.24
N GLN A 87 -2.51 -17.79 5.95
CA GLN A 87 -2.16 -16.47 5.41
C GLN A 87 -3.17 -15.41 5.88
N VAL A 88 -4.45 -15.78 5.98
CA VAL A 88 -5.50 -14.91 6.51
C VAL A 88 -5.31 -14.70 8.02
N ASP A 89 -5.00 -15.76 8.80
CA ASP A 89 -4.72 -15.61 10.23
C ASP A 89 -3.50 -14.70 10.48
N PHE A 90 -2.47 -14.80 9.64
CA PHE A 90 -1.33 -13.90 9.65
C PHE A 90 -1.75 -12.43 9.42
N VAL A 91 -2.52 -12.15 8.36
CA VAL A 91 -3.01 -10.79 8.07
C VAL A 91 -3.85 -10.25 9.22
N ARG A 92 -4.74 -11.08 9.79
CA ARG A 92 -5.56 -10.71 10.95
C ARG A 92 -4.71 -10.38 12.17
N ALA A 93 -3.63 -11.13 12.42
CA ALA A 93 -2.73 -10.89 13.53
C ALA A 93 -1.95 -9.56 13.36
N VAL A 94 -1.46 -9.28 12.16
CA VAL A 94 -0.74 -8.03 11.87
C VAL A 94 -1.70 -6.84 11.97
N LEU A 95 -2.86 -6.89 11.31
CA LEU A 95 -3.84 -5.81 11.38
C LEU A 95 -4.29 -5.55 12.82
N GLY A 96 -4.58 -6.60 13.59
CA GLY A 96 -5.00 -6.48 14.98
C GLY A 96 -3.98 -5.76 15.85
N ASP A 97 -2.69 -6.04 15.64
CA ASP A 97 -1.64 -5.35 16.37
C ASP A 97 -1.45 -3.89 15.92
N THR A 98 -1.65 -3.58 14.63
CA THR A 98 -1.66 -2.18 14.16
C THR A 98 -2.80 -1.39 14.78
N GLU A 99 -3.99 -1.98 14.92
CA GLU A 99 -5.15 -1.37 15.59
C GLU A 99 -4.85 -1.07 17.06
N ASP A 100 -4.27 -2.04 17.78
CA ASP A 100 -3.92 -1.88 19.19
C ASP A 100 -2.85 -0.79 19.38
N THR A 101 -1.87 -0.74 18.48
CA THR A 101 -0.78 0.24 18.52
C THR A 101 -1.27 1.66 18.25
N TRP A 102 -1.96 1.87 17.14
CA TRP A 102 -2.42 3.21 16.77
C TRP A 102 -3.57 3.68 17.65
N GLY A 103 -4.43 2.76 18.14
CA GLY A 103 -5.42 3.07 19.17
C GLY A 103 -4.77 3.68 20.42
N GLN A 104 -3.68 3.07 20.92
CA GLN A 104 -2.93 3.61 22.06
C GLN A 104 -2.28 4.97 21.75
N ILE A 105 -1.62 5.10 20.59
CA ILE A 105 -0.94 6.35 20.18
C ILE A 105 -1.93 7.52 20.06
N PHE A 106 -3.06 7.32 19.40
CA PHE A 106 -4.08 8.37 19.24
C PHE A 106 -4.71 8.72 20.59
N ALA A 107 -5.00 7.73 21.45
CA ALA A 107 -5.53 7.98 22.79
C ALA A 107 -4.56 8.83 23.63
N HIS A 108 -3.25 8.58 23.56
CA HIS A 108 -2.24 9.42 24.20
C HIS A 108 -2.22 10.87 23.67
N GLY A 109 -2.62 11.07 22.42
CA GLY A 109 -2.81 12.39 21.79
C GLY A 109 -4.18 13.01 22.00
N ASN A 110 -5.04 12.45 22.87
CA ASN A 110 -6.45 12.85 23.05
C ASN A 110 -7.28 12.80 21.76
N ALA A 111 -6.96 11.88 20.85
CA ALA A 111 -7.69 11.63 19.62
C ALA A 111 -8.28 10.21 19.61
N GLN A 112 -9.34 10.01 18.83
CA GLN A 112 -9.91 8.68 18.58
C GLN A 112 -9.27 8.11 17.30
N TYR A 113 -8.86 6.84 17.35
CA TYR A 113 -8.39 6.12 16.18
C TYR A 113 -9.57 5.37 15.54
N GLU A 114 -9.89 5.71 14.28
CA GLU A 114 -10.76 4.89 13.46
C GLU A 114 -9.97 3.66 13.02
N GLN A 115 -10.50 2.46 13.23
CA GLN A 115 -9.81 1.24 12.79
C GLN A 115 -10.08 1.00 11.30
N PRO A 116 -9.05 0.74 10.47
CA PRO A 116 -9.26 0.49 9.05
C PRO A 116 -9.85 -0.90 8.83
N LYS A 117 -10.67 -1.05 7.80
CA LYS A 117 -11.03 -2.37 7.26
C LYS A 117 -9.99 -2.82 6.24
N LEU A 118 -9.62 -4.10 6.27
CA LEU A 118 -8.73 -4.70 5.29
C LEU A 118 -9.51 -5.67 4.39
N ILE A 119 -9.50 -5.42 3.09
CA ILE A 119 -10.18 -6.22 2.08
C ILE A 119 -9.16 -7.14 1.41
N LEU A 120 -9.34 -8.45 1.57
CA LEU A 120 -8.61 -9.44 0.80
C LEU A 120 -9.32 -9.66 -0.54
N PHE A 121 -8.58 -9.59 -1.64
CA PHE A 121 -9.13 -9.77 -3.00
C PHE A 121 -8.21 -10.68 -3.84
N ASN A 122 -8.68 -11.09 -5.03
CA ASN A 122 -7.89 -11.89 -5.96
C ASN A 122 -8.07 -11.36 -7.40
N GLY A 123 -6.97 -11.04 -8.09
CA GLY A 123 -6.97 -10.56 -9.48
C GLY A 123 -7.37 -9.09 -9.67
N GLY A 124 -8.43 -8.63 -9.01
CA GLY A 124 -8.85 -7.22 -9.04
C GLY A 124 -10.00 -6.88 -8.10
N VAL A 125 -10.17 -5.59 -7.83
CA VAL A 125 -11.14 -5.07 -6.86
C VAL A 125 -11.63 -3.67 -7.24
N ASN A 126 -12.90 -3.37 -6.95
CA ASN A 126 -13.45 -2.02 -7.02
C ASN A 126 -13.39 -1.35 -5.64
N SER A 127 -12.82 -0.15 -5.58
CA SER A 127 -12.75 0.70 -4.38
C SER A 127 -13.41 2.06 -4.62
N ALA A 128 -13.53 2.88 -3.58
CA ALA A 128 -13.93 4.28 -3.76
C ALA A 128 -12.93 5.08 -4.63
N CYS A 129 -11.67 4.64 -4.67
CA CYS A 129 -10.59 5.20 -5.48
C CYS A 129 -10.57 4.69 -6.93
N GLY A 130 -11.48 3.79 -7.30
CA GLY A 130 -11.57 3.19 -8.64
C GLY A 130 -11.24 1.71 -8.65
N PHE A 131 -11.14 1.15 -9.87
CA PHE A 131 -10.73 -0.24 -10.08
C PHE A 131 -9.21 -0.40 -9.93
N ALA A 132 -8.78 -1.44 -9.23
CA ALA A 132 -7.39 -1.84 -9.07
C ALA A 132 -7.21 -3.32 -9.39
N SER A 133 -6.24 -3.67 -10.24
CA SER A 133 -5.81 -5.05 -10.48
C SER A 133 -4.71 -5.46 -9.52
N SER A 134 -4.49 -6.74 -9.28
CA SER A 134 -3.39 -7.24 -8.41
C SER A 134 -1.99 -6.78 -8.81
N ALA A 135 -1.80 -6.37 -10.07
CA ALA A 135 -0.54 -5.84 -10.56
C ALA A 135 -0.09 -4.54 -9.88
N VAL A 136 -1.00 -3.80 -9.21
CA VAL A 136 -0.64 -2.59 -8.47
C VAL A 136 -0.08 -2.87 -7.08
N GLY A 137 -0.22 -4.11 -6.58
CA GLY A 137 0.15 -4.47 -5.22
C GLY A 137 -0.88 -4.02 -4.17
N PRO A 138 -0.53 -4.11 -2.87
CA PRO A 138 -1.36 -3.63 -1.78
C PRO A 138 -1.49 -2.10 -1.83
N PHE A 139 -2.62 -1.58 -1.35
CA PHE A 139 -2.85 -0.13 -1.33
C PHE A 139 -3.89 0.28 -0.27
N TYR A 140 -3.80 1.52 0.19
CA TYR A 140 -4.83 2.19 0.99
C TYR A 140 -5.68 3.15 0.14
N CYS A 141 -7.00 3.14 0.32
CA CYS A 141 -7.91 4.09 -0.32
C CYS A 141 -8.47 5.11 0.70
N PRO A 142 -8.12 6.40 0.62
CA PRO A 142 -8.68 7.44 1.50
C PRO A 142 -10.17 7.72 1.25
N GLY A 143 -10.76 7.26 0.14
CA GLY A 143 -12.17 7.49 -0.17
C GLY A 143 -13.15 6.60 0.58
N ASP A 144 -12.71 5.41 1.03
CA ASP A 144 -13.53 4.46 1.80
C ASP A 144 -12.85 3.96 3.08
N HIS A 145 -11.66 4.47 3.38
CA HIS A 145 -10.84 4.16 4.56
C HIS A 145 -10.45 2.69 4.65
N ARG A 146 -10.20 2.04 3.51
CA ARG A 146 -9.85 0.60 3.45
C ARG A 146 -8.43 0.36 2.98
N VAL A 147 -7.83 -0.69 3.54
CA VAL A 147 -6.61 -1.31 3.04
C VAL A 147 -7.01 -2.48 2.13
N TYR A 148 -6.35 -2.63 1.00
CA TYR A 148 -6.61 -3.69 0.02
C TYR A 148 -5.36 -4.54 -0.17
N LEU A 149 -5.53 -5.85 -0.13
CA LEU A 149 -4.42 -6.81 -0.22
C LEU A 149 -4.81 -8.03 -1.04
N ASP A 150 -4.08 -8.30 -2.12
CA ASP A 150 -4.07 -9.61 -2.77
C ASP A 150 -2.96 -10.47 -2.14
N LEU A 151 -3.33 -11.61 -1.57
CA LEU A 151 -2.37 -12.54 -0.95
C LEU A 151 -1.36 -13.14 -1.96
N GLY A 152 -1.68 -13.09 -3.25
CA GLY A 152 -0.75 -13.42 -4.33
C GLY A 152 0.49 -12.53 -4.33
N PHE A 153 0.39 -11.29 -3.85
CA PHE A 153 1.53 -10.39 -3.71
C PHE A 153 2.63 -10.96 -2.81
N PHE A 154 2.27 -11.70 -1.75
CA PHE A 154 3.26 -12.32 -0.87
C PHE A 154 4.11 -13.37 -1.59
N ARG A 155 3.54 -14.11 -2.54
CA ARG A 155 4.32 -15.03 -3.39
C ARG A 155 5.27 -14.26 -4.31
N GLU A 156 4.85 -13.12 -4.85
CA GLU A 156 5.71 -12.28 -5.67
C GLU A 156 6.88 -11.68 -4.88
N MET A 157 6.65 -11.27 -3.62
CA MET A 157 7.70 -10.81 -2.70
C MET A 157 8.80 -11.85 -2.52
N GLU A 158 8.41 -13.09 -2.25
CA GLU A 158 9.35 -14.20 -2.05
C GLU A 158 10.11 -14.52 -3.33
N GLN A 159 9.41 -14.61 -4.47
CA GLN A 159 9.99 -15.08 -5.73
C GLN A 159 10.85 -14.03 -6.45
N ARG A 160 10.40 -12.77 -6.49
CA ARG A 160 11.01 -11.72 -7.35
C ARG A 160 11.96 -10.82 -6.60
N PHE A 161 11.70 -10.59 -5.32
CA PHE A 161 12.37 -9.55 -4.55
C PHE A 161 13.38 -10.12 -3.55
N ALA A 162 13.43 -11.44 -3.39
CA ALA A 162 14.18 -12.13 -2.33
C ALA A 162 13.88 -11.52 -0.94
N ALA A 163 12.73 -10.86 -0.81
CA ALA A 163 12.22 -10.27 0.42
C ALA A 163 11.35 -11.35 1.08
N ALA A 164 12.04 -12.31 1.68
CA ALA A 164 11.41 -13.42 2.37
C ALA A 164 11.27 -13.13 3.86
N GLY A 165 10.18 -13.63 4.43
CA GLY A 165 9.95 -13.63 5.87
C GLY A 165 8.65 -12.95 6.31
N ASP A 166 8.15 -13.40 7.45
CA ASP A 166 6.90 -12.92 8.03
C ASP A 166 6.92 -11.41 8.28
N PHE A 167 8.04 -10.87 8.78
CA PHE A 167 8.11 -9.44 9.07
C PHE A 167 8.12 -8.57 7.80
N ALA A 168 8.69 -9.03 6.69
CA ALA A 168 8.63 -8.33 5.41
C ALA A 168 7.17 -8.18 4.92
N ARG A 169 6.37 -9.24 5.06
CA ARG A 169 4.93 -9.21 4.73
C ARG A 169 4.16 -8.31 5.71
N ALA A 170 4.51 -8.35 6.99
CA ALA A 170 3.88 -7.52 8.01
C ALA A 170 4.17 -6.02 7.79
N TYR A 171 5.40 -5.68 7.39
CA TYR A 171 5.81 -4.32 7.05
C TYR A 171 4.93 -3.72 5.94
N VAL A 172 4.62 -4.48 4.89
CA VAL A 172 3.74 -3.99 3.80
C VAL A 172 2.34 -3.64 4.32
N ILE A 173 1.76 -4.49 5.17
CA ILE A 173 0.46 -4.20 5.79
C ILE A 173 0.56 -2.94 6.67
N ALA A 174 1.61 -2.84 7.49
CA ALA A 174 1.83 -1.70 8.37
C ALA A 174 2.08 -0.39 7.60
N HIS A 175 2.69 -0.45 6.42
CA HIS A 175 2.88 0.68 5.52
C HIS A 175 1.54 1.20 5.00
N GLU A 176 0.65 0.32 4.53
CA GLU A 176 -0.71 0.73 4.12
C GLU A 176 -1.53 1.30 5.28
N VAL A 177 -1.37 0.76 6.49
CA VAL A 177 -1.95 1.37 7.70
C VAL A 177 -1.30 2.73 8.01
N GLY A 178 -0.03 2.93 7.67
CA GLY A 178 0.63 4.24 7.71
C GLY A 178 -0.10 5.28 6.86
N HIS A 179 -0.54 4.94 5.65
CA HIS A 179 -1.38 5.82 4.83
C HIS A 179 -2.76 6.08 5.45
N HIS A 180 -3.35 5.09 6.12
CA HIS A 180 -4.56 5.31 6.89
C HIS A 180 -4.35 6.34 8.01
N VAL A 181 -3.25 6.24 8.76
CA VAL A 181 -2.89 7.21 9.80
C VAL A 181 -2.68 8.60 9.20
N GLN A 182 -2.03 8.72 8.04
CA GLN A 182 -1.89 10.00 7.34
C GLN A 182 -3.25 10.61 6.98
N ASN A 183 -4.21 9.80 6.55
CA ASN A 183 -5.56 10.24 6.24
C ASN A 183 -6.25 10.79 7.49
N LEU A 184 -6.20 10.05 8.61
CA LEU A 184 -6.79 10.50 9.89
C LEU A 184 -6.14 11.79 10.42
N LEU A 185 -4.85 12.00 10.17
CA LEU A 185 -4.13 13.23 10.54
C LEU A 185 -4.36 14.38 9.55
N GLY A 186 -5.15 14.18 8.50
CA GLY A 186 -5.44 15.17 7.46
C GLY A 186 -4.25 15.50 6.55
N ILE A 187 -3.22 14.65 6.54
CA ILE A 187 -2.01 14.83 5.73
C ILE A 187 -2.33 14.57 4.26
N SER A 188 -3.03 13.46 3.97
CA SER A 188 -3.44 13.10 2.60
C SER A 188 -4.28 14.21 1.94
N ALA A 189 -5.21 14.81 2.70
CA ALA A 189 -6.01 15.95 2.22
C ALA A 189 -5.16 17.19 1.91
N LYS A 190 -4.12 17.48 2.70
CA LYS A 190 -3.20 18.60 2.46
C LYS A 190 -2.36 18.38 1.20
N VAL A 191 -1.87 17.15 1.00
CA VAL A 191 -1.11 16.76 -0.19
C VAL A 191 -1.98 16.87 -1.45
N GLU A 192 -3.20 16.34 -1.42
CA GLU A 192 -4.16 16.47 -2.52
C GLU A 192 -4.53 17.94 -2.81
N ALA A 193 -4.70 18.76 -1.77
CA ALA A 193 -4.95 20.19 -1.97
C ALA A 193 -3.74 20.91 -2.59
N ALA A 194 -2.51 20.57 -2.20
CA ALA A 194 -1.29 21.09 -2.82
C ALA A 194 -1.17 20.67 -4.28
N ARG A 195 -1.49 19.42 -4.58
CA ARG A 195 -1.54 18.87 -5.93
C ARG A 195 -2.49 19.65 -6.84
N ARG A 196 -3.72 19.95 -6.37
CA ARG A 196 -4.69 20.77 -7.11
C ARG A 196 -4.22 22.20 -7.38
N ARG A 197 -3.28 22.71 -6.57
CA ARG A 197 -2.63 24.01 -6.78
C ARG A 197 -1.40 23.93 -7.68
N GLY A 198 -1.10 22.78 -8.27
CA GLY A 198 0.04 22.58 -9.16
C GLY A 198 1.37 22.35 -8.45
N ALA A 199 1.35 21.93 -7.18
CA ALA A 199 2.59 21.56 -6.50
C ALA A 199 3.25 20.33 -7.17
N PRO A 200 4.59 20.27 -7.23
CA PRO A 200 5.30 19.13 -7.80
C PRO A 200 5.08 17.88 -6.94
N MET A 201 4.50 16.85 -7.55
CA MET A 201 4.20 15.58 -6.90
C MET A 201 5.34 14.59 -7.02
N GLU A 202 5.88 14.47 -8.23
CA GLU A 202 6.96 13.55 -8.60
C GLU A 202 8.34 14.14 -8.27
N GLY A 203 9.34 13.26 -8.36
CA GLY A 203 10.74 13.58 -8.15
C GLY A 203 11.23 13.16 -6.77
N ALA A 204 12.54 12.97 -6.63
CA ALA A 204 13.17 12.47 -5.40
C ALA A 204 12.86 13.30 -4.12
N ASN A 205 12.36 14.54 -4.27
CA ASN A 205 11.93 15.42 -3.19
C ASN A 205 10.45 15.85 -3.28
N GLY A 206 9.70 15.27 -4.23
CA GLY A 206 8.30 15.57 -4.50
C GLY A 206 7.37 15.18 -3.35
N LEU A 207 6.15 15.71 -3.36
CA LEU A 207 5.18 15.46 -2.30
C LEU A 207 4.78 13.97 -2.20
N SER A 208 4.78 13.23 -3.30
CA SER A 208 4.49 11.79 -3.28
C SER A 208 5.56 11.03 -2.50
N VAL A 209 6.85 11.26 -2.81
CA VAL A 209 7.95 10.62 -2.08
C VAL A 209 7.89 10.93 -0.58
N ARG A 210 7.58 12.17 -0.21
CA ARG A 210 7.45 12.55 1.22
C ARG A 210 6.30 11.82 1.91
N LEU A 211 5.18 11.65 1.23
CA LEU A 211 4.04 10.90 1.76
C LEU A 211 4.41 9.43 1.99
N GLU A 212 5.03 8.79 0.99
CA GLU A 212 5.46 7.38 1.05
C GLU A 212 6.49 7.12 2.16
N LEU A 213 7.50 7.98 2.26
CA LEU A 213 8.53 7.86 3.31
C LEU A 213 7.96 8.07 4.72
N GLN A 214 6.90 8.86 4.87
CA GLN A 214 6.25 9.03 6.17
C GLN A 214 5.45 7.78 6.54
N ALA A 215 4.82 7.11 5.57
CA ALA A 215 4.17 5.82 5.79
C ALA A 215 5.20 4.75 6.21
N ASP A 216 6.40 4.74 5.61
CA ASP A 216 7.52 3.89 6.06
C ASP A 216 7.92 4.17 7.51
N CYS A 217 8.03 5.45 7.89
CA CYS A 217 8.35 5.83 9.26
C CYS A 217 7.25 5.40 10.23
N PHE A 218 5.98 5.55 9.86
CA PHE A 218 4.85 5.08 10.65
C PHE A 218 4.83 3.55 10.81
N ALA A 219 5.18 2.79 9.78
CA ALA A 219 5.39 1.34 9.89
C ALA A 219 6.53 1.00 10.87
N GLY A 220 7.62 1.78 10.87
CA GLY A 220 8.69 1.66 11.85
C GLY A 220 8.22 1.93 13.29
N VAL A 221 7.43 2.99 13.50
CA VAL A 221 6.83 3.30 14.81
C VAL A 221 5.94 2.15 15.31
N TRP A 222 5.11 1.59 14.42
CA TRP A 222 4.31 0.42 14.76
C TRP A 222 5.19 -0.74 15.21
N ALA A 223 6.20 -1.08 14.42
CA ALA A 223 7.10 -2.19 14.72
C ALA A 223 7.84 -2.02 16.07
N ASN A 224 8.24 -0.80 16.43
CA ASN A 224 8.82 -0.49 17.73
C ASN A 224 7.86 -0.81 18.88
N LYS A 225 6.62 -0.28 18.80
CA LYS A 225 5.62 -0.43 19.86
C LYS A 225 5.15 -1.87 19.98
N ALA A 226 4.96 -2.54 18.85
CA ALA A 226 4.62 -3.95 18.81
C ALA A 226 5.72 -4.82 19.44
N GLN A 227 7.00 -4.54 19.13
CA GLN A 227 8.11 -5.25 19.74
C GLN A 227 8.21 -5.02 21.26
N GLN A 228 7.98 -3.79 21.73
CA GLN A 228 7.94 -3.49 23.16
C GLN A 228 6.81 -4.24 23.88
N ARG A 229 5.65 -4.40 23.23
CA ARG A 229 4.46 -5.03 23.82
C ARG A 229 4.49 -6.56 23.75
N LEU A 230 4.95 -7.14 22.64
CA LEU A 230 4.80 -8.57 22.34
C LEU A 230 6.13 -9.35 22.33
N GLN A 231 7.27 -8.67 22.19
CA GLN A 231 8.58 -9.30 21.99
C GLN A 231 8.51 -10.38 20.89
N TRP A 232 8.00 -9.99 19.72
CA TRP A 232 7.66 -10.89 18.62
C TRP A 232 8.62 -10.83 17.43
N LEU A 233 9.61 -9.94 17.44
CA LEU A 233 10.68 -9.91 16.46
C LEU A 233 11.80 -10.84 16.89
N GLU A 234 12.29 -11.61 15.93
CA GLU A 234 13.43 -12.51 16.03
C GLU A 234 14.66 -11.87 15.35
N PRO A 235 15.89 -12.32 15.68
CA PRO A 235 17.08 -11.85 14.97
C PRO A 235 16.93 -12.02 13.46
N GLY A 236 17.21 -10.98 12.67
CA GLY A 236 17.05 -11.00 11.22
C GLY A 236 15.71 -10.46 10.72
N ASP A 237 14.67 -10.35 11.56
CA ASP A 237 13.36 -9.86 11.11
C ASP A 237 13.45 -8.40 10.62
N ILE A 238 14.15 -7.53 11.35
CA ILE A 238 14.30 -6.11 10.98
C ILE A 238 15.05 -6.00 9.65
N GLU A 239 16.10 -6.79 9.48
CA GLU A 239 16.85 -6.89 8.23
C GLU A 239 15.95 -7.36 7.08
N SER A 240 15.03 -8.30 7.32
CA SER A 240 14.03 -8.71 6.32
C SER A 240 13.08 -7.56 5.92
N ALA A 241 12.62 -6.72 6.85
CA ALA A 241 11.84 -5.53 6.49
C ALA A 241 12.66 -4.49 5.73
N LEU A 242 13.90 -4.24 6.14
CA LEU A 242 14.80 -3.35 5.43
C LEU A 242 15.09 -3.86 4.01
N ASN A 243 15.20 -5.17 3.82
CA ASN A 243 15.33 -5.79 2.50
C ASN A 243 14.07 -5.62 1.66
N ALA A 244 12.87 -5.71 2.26
CA ALA A 244 11.61 -5.46 1.58
C ALA A 244 11.47 -3.98 1.16
N ALA A 245 11.73 -3.03 2.07
CA ALA A 245 11.75 -1.61 1.78
C ALA A 245 12.77 -1.27 0.68
N ASN A 246 13.95 -1.91 0.73
CA ASN A 246 14.98 -1.80 -0.30
C ASN A 246 14.51 -2.39 -1.64
N ALA A 247 13.72 -3.46 -1.65
CA ALA A 247 13.26 -4.10 -2.88
C ALA A 247 12.22 -3.27 -3.65
N ILE A 248 11.47 -2.42 -2.96
CA ILE A 248 10.33 -1.66 -3.49
C ILE A 248 10.71 -0.16 -3.68
N GLY A 249 12.00 0.19 -3.59
CA GLY A 249 12.48 1.54 -3.96
C GLY A 249 12.44 1.79 -5.46
N ASP A 250 12.10 3.02 -5.87
CA ASP A 250 11.95 3.39 -7.28
C ASP A 250 13.25 3.17 -8.07
N ASP A 251 14.40 3.45 -7.48
CA ASP A 251 15.72 3.25 -8.09
C ASP A 251 15.97 1.77 -8.42
N ARG A 252 15.60 0.86 -7.52
CA ARG A 252 15.74 -0.57 -7.75
C ARG A 252 14.74 -1.09 -8.77
N LEU A 253 13.47 -0.69 -8.66
CA LEU A 253 12.41 -1.11 -9.60
C LEU A 253 12.68 -0.59 -11.02
N GLN A 254 13.12 0.67 -11.17
CA GLN A 254 13.49 1.23 -12.45
C GLN A 254 14.74 0.56 -13.02
N LYS A 255 15.79 0.32 -12.21
CA LYS A 255 16.98 -0.39 -12.67
C LYS A 255 16.68 -1.81 -13.13
N GLN A 256 15.77 -2.53 -12.44
CA GLN A 256 15.35 -3.87 -12.83
C GLN A 256 14.46 -3.89 -14.09
N SER A 257 13.60 -2.88 -14.29
CA SER A 257 12.65 -2.85 -15.41
C SER A 257 13.18 -2.17 -16.67
N ARG A 258 13.99 -1.13 -16.54
CA ARG A 258 14.45 -0.25 -17.62
C ARG A 258 15.98 -0.11 -17.72
N GLY A 259 16.73 -0.67 -16.76
CA GLY A 259 18.20 -0.61 -16.74
C GLY A 259 18.81 0.73 -16.35
N THR A 260 18.00 1.78 -16.22
CA THR A 260 18.42 3.16 -15.89
C THR A 260 17.51 3.74 -14.81
N VAL A 261 18.03 4.69 -14.03
CA VAL A 261 17.33 5.35 -12.92
C VAL A 261 17.07 6.80 -13.31
N VAL A 262 15.82 7.25 -13.18
CA VAL A 262 15.35 8.61 -13.49
C VAL A 262 14.75 9.21 -12.22
N PRO A 263 15.52 9.99 -11.44
CA PRO A 263 15.06 10.53 -10.16
C PRO A 263 13.83 11.43 -10.24
N ASP A 264 13.63 12.11 -11.37
CA ASP A 264 12.51 13.03 -11.57
C ASP A 264 11.15 12.33 -11.68
N SER A 265 11.12 11.02 -11.95
CA SER A 265 9.89 10.22 -12.01
C SER A 265 9.62 9.41 -10.74
N PHE A 266 10.37 9.64 -9.66
CA PHE A 266 10.15 8.94 -8.40
C PHE A 266 8.83 9.35 -7.76
N THR A 267 8.11 8.36 -7.24
CA THR A 267 6.86 8.52 -6.50
C THR A 267 6.91 7.86 -5.12
N HIS A 268 7.75 6.83 -4.94
CA HIS A 268 7.92 6.07 -3.69
C HIS A 268 9.25 6.34 -2.99
N GLY A 269 10.18 6.98 -3.70
CA GLY A 269 11.51 7.30 -3.19
C GLY A 269 12.51 6.16 -3.40
N THR A 270 13.78 6.45 -3.11
CA THR A 270 14.86 5.47 -3.23
C THR A 270 14.80 4.43 -2.13
N SER A 271 15.32 3.25 -2.40
CA SER A 271 15.52 2.18 -1.42
C SER A 271 16.20 2.67 -0.14
N ALA A 272 17.23 3.53 -0.27
CA ALA A 272 17.96 4.08 0.87
C ALA A 272 17.10 5.02 1.73
N GLN A 273 16.29 5.87 1.10
CA GLN A 273 15.37 6.76 1.81
C GLN A 273 14.32 5.96 2.58
N ARG A 274 13.72 4.95 1.94
CA ARG A 274 12.70 4.09 2.56
C ARG A 274 13.25 3.38 3.80
N MET A 275 14.42 2.75 3.67
CA MET A 275 15.12 2.11 4.79
C MET A 275 15.43 3.10 5.93
N ARG A 276 15.89 4.31 5.59
CA ARG A 276 16.21 5.36 6.56
C ARG A 276 14.98 5.77 7.37
N TRP A 277 13.86 6.04 6.72
CA TRP A 277 12.64 6.50 7.41
C TRP A 277 11.98 5.40 8.22
N PHE A 278 11.93 4.17 7.71
CA PHE A 278 11.51 3.01 8.52
C PHE A 278 12.36 2.88 9.78
N LYS A 279 13.70 2.91 9.64
CA LYS A 279 14.62 2.81 10.78
C LYS A 279 14.43 3.96 11.77
N LEU A 280 14.23 5.20 11.31
CA LEU A 280 13.98 6.33 12.19
C LEU A 280 12.70 6.13 13.04
N GLY A 281 11.62 5.64 12.41
CA GLY A 281 10.39 5.29 13.12
C GLY A 281 10.60 4.17 14.12
N PHE A 282 11.32 3.12 13.71
CA PHE A 282 11.63 1.97 14.55
C PHE A 282 12.52 2.30 15.74
N ASP A 283 13.57 3.10 15.56
CA ASP A 283 14.49 3.45 16.64
C ASP A 283 13.83 4.42 17.65
N SER A 284 13.00 5.34 17.15
CA SER A 284 12.37 6.37 18.00
C SER A 284 11.07 5.93 18.67
N GLY A 285 10.29 5.06 18.01
CA GLY A 285 8.94 4.72 18.44
C GLY A 285 7.99 5.92 18.53
N SER A 286 8.29 7.03 17.84
CA SER A 286 7.55 8.29 17.97
C SER A 286 7.07 8.82 16.61
N PRO A 287 5.74 8.96 16.39
CA PRO A 287 5.21 9.55 15.16
C PRO A 287 5.69 10.98 14.92
N GLY A 288 6.00 11.73 15.99
CA GLY A 288 6.50 13.11 15.89
C GLY A 288 7.89 13.22 15.25
N LYS A 289 8.61 12.11 15.07
CA LYS A 289 9.88 12.05 14.33
C LYS A 289 9.70 11.78 12.84
N CYS A 290 8.47 11.50 12.38
CA CYS A 290 8.15 11.14 11.00
C CYS A 290 7.74 12.33 10.12
N ASP A 291 8.20 13.55 10.42
CA ASP A 291 7.88 14.75 9.62
C ASP A 291 8.78 14.84 8.38
N THR A 292 8.46 14.04 7.36
CA THR A 292 9.14 14.05 6.06
C THR A 292 8.93 15.34 5.29
N PHE A 293 7.85 16.08 5.55
CA PHE A 293 7.53 17.33 4.85
C PHE A 293 8.43 18.49 5.27
N LYS A 294 8.96 18.47 6.51
CA LYS A 294 9.95 19.44 6.99
C LYS A 294 11.40 19.01 6.80
N ALA A 295 11.65 17.77 6.40
CA ALA A 295 13.00 17.27 6.21
C ALA A 295 13.71 17.97 5.04
N GLN A 296 14.90 18.51 5.32
CA GLN A 296 15.80 19.12 4.33
C GLN A 296 16.48 18.07 3.44
N ALA A 297 16.79 16.90 4.04
CA ALA A 297 17.31 15.74 3.35
C ALA A 297 16.46 14.51 3.71
N LEU A 298 15.90 13.87 2.69
CA LEU A 298 15.07 12.68 2.78
C LEU A 298 15.88 11.40 2.95
#